data_AF-A0A9Q0XAE2-F1
#
_entry.id   AF-A0A9Q0XAE2-F1
#
_cell.length_a   1.000
_cell.length_b   1.000
_cell.length_c   1.000
_cell.angle_alpha   90.00
_cell.angle_beta   90.00
_cell.angle_gamma   90.00
#
_symmetry.space_group_name_H-M   'P 1'
#
loop_
_entity.id
_entity.type
_entity.pdbx_description
1 polymer ?
#
loop_
_entity_poly.entity_id
_entity_poly.type
_entity_poly.pdbx_seq_one_letter_code
_entity_poly.pdbx_strand_id
1 'polypeptide(L)'
;MAGLWRAADGRASASLGLRLLRGGGGGGQGGPLAAPQAGLPVRLRAAHRSQVPTEQVSAGENYPGVIESTKEYKFVERLIPPTRIPQPPQHDHYPTPSGWKPPQDPPPDLPYYVRRSRMHNIPVYANITHGSRKITIIRKIEGDIWALEKEVKEFIEPLLGRTPLTQVNEVNCSISIKGFFDEELKQWLMDKGF
;
A
#
# COMPACT_ATOMS: atom_id res chain seq x y z
N MET A 1 -0.78 30.12 55.37
CA MET A 1 -0.34 28.72 55.58
C MET A 1 -0.06 28.14 54.19
N ALA A 2 1.11 28.43 53.60
CA ALA A 2 2.36 27.65 53.67
C ALA A 2 2.18 26.23 53.08
N GLY A 3 2.91 25.73 52.08
CA GLY A 3 4.08 26.16 51.30
C GLY A 3 4.10 25.32 50.00
N LEU A 4 4.64 25.78 48.86
CA LEU A 4 6.05 26.01 48.53
C LEU A 4 6.92 24.76 48.67
N TRP A 5 7.17 24.04 47.57
CA TRP A 5 8.42 23.31 47.33
C TRP A 5 8.78 23.33 45.83
N ARG A 6 9.81 24.13 45.50
CA ARG A 6 10.72 23.90 44.38
C ARG A 6 11.71 22.82 44.80
N ALA A 7 12.16 22.01 43.85
CA ALA A 7 13.52 21.46 43.90
C ALA A 7 14.04 21.30 42.46
N ALA A 8 15.17 21.96 42.22
CA ALA A 8 16.05 21.78 41.08
C ALA A 8 17.10 20.70 41.42
N ASP A 9 17.78 20.21 40.38
CA ASP A 9 19.10 19.53 40.28
C ASP A 9 18.95 18.35 39.31
N GLY A 10 19.70 18.19 38.21
CA GLY A 10 21.08 18.60 37.97
C GLY A 10 21.99 17.37 38.06
N ARG A 11 22.12 16.59 36.98
CA ARG A 11 23.29 15.71 36.78
C ARG A 11 23.49 15.32 35.32
N ALA A 12 24.64 15.75 34.81
CA ALA A 12 25.26 15.33 33.57
C ALA A 12 25.72 13.86 33.65
N SER A 13 25.73 13.18 32.50
CA SER A 13 26.60 12.03 32.28
C SER A 13 27.18 12.12 30.86
N ALA A 14 28.50 12.03 30.81
CA ALA A 14 29.35 12.12 29.64
C ALA A 14 29.85 10.73 29.21
N SER A 15 30.63 10.71 28.11
CA SER A 15 31.53 9.64 27.63
C SER A 15 30.85 8.57 26.76
N LEU A 16 31.40 8.01 25.68
CA LEU A 16 32.65 8.08 24.90
C LEU A 16 32.22 7.87 23.42
N GLY A 17 32.83 8.39 22.35
CA GLY A 17 34.26 8.47 22.07
C GLY A 17 34.73 7.19 21.36
N LEU A 18 34.55 7.07 20.03
CA LEU A 18 35.46 6.26 19.20
C LEU A 18 35.51 6.79 17.76
N ARG A 19 36.63 7.45 17.47
CA ARG A 19 37.05 7.96 16.17
C ARG A 19 38.15 7.02 15.70
N LEU A 20 37.97 6.34 14.56
CA LEU A 20 39.04 5.57 13.93
C LEU A 20 39.44 6.25 12.61
N LEU A 21 40.73 6.47 12.47
CA LEU A 21 41.39 7.17 11.37
C LEU A 21 42.61 6.32 10.97
N ARG A 22 42.70 5.94 9.70
CA ARG A 22 43.92 5.56 8.96
C ARG A 22 43.48 5.37 7.50
N GLY A 23 43.96 6.15 6.52
CA GLY A 23 45.32 6.16 5.95
C GLY A 23 45.32 5.18 4.77
N GLY A 24 45.80 5.43 3.55
CA GLY A 24 46.60 6.48 2.93
C GLY A 24 47.39 5.81 1.77
N GLY A 25 47.47 6.45 0.59
CA GLY A 25 48.35 6.10 -0.55
C GLY A 25 47.79 5.02 -1.50
N GLY A 26 47.97 5.07 -2.83
CA GLY A 26 48.71 5.97 -3.71
C GLY A 26 49.08 5.22 -5.01
N GLY A 27 48.84 5.84 -6.17
CA GLY A 27 49.62 5.69 -7.41
C GLY A 27 49.32 4.51 -8.36
N GLY A 28 49.36 4.80 -9.67
CA GLY A 28 49.98 3.87 -10.64
C GLY A 28 49.22 3.49 -11.90
N GLN A 29 49.19 4.42 -12.87
CA GLN A 29 49.37 4.22 -14.33
C GLN A 29 48.82 2.95 -15.02
N GLY A 30 47.83 3.15 -15.89
CA GLY A 30 47.51 2.24 -16.98
C GLY A 30 48.38 2.51 -18.22
N GLY A 31 48.92 1.43 -18.79
CA GLY A 31 49.60 1.39 -20.09
C GLY A 31 49.69 -0.05 -20.60
N PRO A 32 49.63 -0.29 -21.92
CA PRO A 32 49.05 -1.51 -22.49
C PRO A 32 50.10 -2.55 -22.93
N LEU A 33 49.73 -3.83 -22.96
CA LEU A 33 50.56 -4.89 -23.56
C LEU A 33 49.72 -5.92 -24.34
N ALA A 34 49.93 -5.86 -25.65
CA ALA A 34 50.17 -6.96 -26.59
C ALA A 34 49.18 -8.14 -26.68
N ALA A 35 48.57 -8.24 -27.87
CA ALA A 35 47.97 -9.45 -28.42
C ALA A 35 49.03 -10.54 -28.71
N PRO A 36 48.61 -11.81 -28.79
CA PRO A 36 49.12 -12.70 -29.81
C PRO A 36 48.00 -13.31 -30.68
N GLN A 37 48.40 -13.66 -31.89
CA GLN A 37 47.58 -14.08 -33.01
C GLN A 37 47.21 -15.57 -33.02
N ALA A 38 46.06 -15.83 -33.65
CA ALA A 38 45.72 -16.86 -34.63
C ALA A 38 45.80 -18.37 -34.29
N GLY A 39 44.68 -19.06 -34.55
CA GLY A 39 44.70 -20.32 -35.30
C GLY A 39 43.70 -21.40 -34.89
N LEU A 40 42.58 -21.48 -35.62
CA LEU A 40 42.02 -22.65 -36.35
C LEU A 40 40.47 -22.74 -36.29
N PRO A 41 39.80 -23.07 -37.42
CA PRO A 41 38.34 -23.03 -37.53
C PRO A 41 37.68 -24.31 -37.00
N VAL A 42 36.82 -24.19 -35.99
CA VAL A 42 35.96 -25.29 -35.56
C VAL A 42 34.75 -25.37 -36.50
N ARG A 43 34.73 -26.39 -37.36
CA ARG A 43 33.58 -26.79 -38.17
C ARG A 43 32.35 -27.00 -37.28
N LEU A 44 31.28 -26.23 -37.50
CA LEU A 44 29.95 -26.57 -37.01
C LEU A 44 29.47 -27.85 -37.70
N ARG A 45 29.40 -28.96 -36.96
CA ARG A 45 28.49 -30.06 -37.30
C ARG A 45 27.28 -29.97 -36.38
N ALA A 46 26.14 -29.62 -36.95
CA ALA A 46 24.85 -29.80 -36.32
C ALA A 46 24.58 -31.31 -36.17
N ALA A 47 24.77 -31.82 -34.95
CA ALA A 47 24.21 -33.11 -34.56
C ALA A 47 22.87 -32.85 -33.91
N HIS A 48 21.80 -33.23 -34.61
CA HIS A 48 20.47 -33.41 -34.06
C HIS A 48 20.59 -34.35 -32.86
N ARG A 49 20.38 -33.82 -31.65
CA ARG A 49 20.33 -34.64 -30.44
C ARG A 49 18.98 -35.35 -30.45
N SER A 50 18.95 -36.54 -31.03
CA SER A 50 17.88 -37.51 -30.80
C SER A 50 17.74 -37.70 -29.29
N GLN A 51 16.55 -37.43 -28.73
CA GLN A 51 16.25 -37.81 -27.36
C GLN A 51 16.24 -39.34 -27.30
N VAL A 52 17.28 -39.89 -26.68
CA VAL A 52 17.33 -41.30 -26.30
C VAL A 52 16.42 -41.44 -25.05
N PRO A 53 15.54 -42.46 -24.97
CA PRO A 53 14.73 -42.70 -23.80
C PRO A 53 15.63 -42.79 -22.56
N THR A 54 15.28 -42.08 -21.49
CA THR A 54 16.03 -42.08 -20.24
C THR A 54 16.00 -43.48 -19.65
N GLU A 55 17.06 -44.24 -19.91
CA GLU A 55 17.32 -45.52 -19.27
C GLU A 55 17.75 -45.29 -17.81
N GLN A 56 17.39 -46.28 -17.02
CA GLN A 56 17.28 -46.25 -15.57
C GLN A 56 18.58 -45.91 -14.86
N VAL A 57 18.54 -44.94 -13.96
CA VAL A 57 19.57 -44.79 -12.92
C VAL A 57 19.16 -45.69 -11.75
N SER A 58 19.88 -46.79 -11.59
CA SER A 58 19.77 -47.69 -10.45
C SER A 58 20.94 -47.50 -9.47
N ALA A 59 20.60 -47.59 -8.17
CA ALA A 59 21.44 -47.85 -7.00
C ALA A 59 22.08 -46.63 -6.29
N GLY A 60 21.42 -46.18 -5.20
CA GLY A 60 22.09 -45.38 -4.18
C GLY A 60 21.24 -44.71 -3.10
N GLU A 61 19.95 -44.47 -3.33
CA GLU A 61 19.13 -43.69 -2.38
C GLU A 61 17.92 -44.51 -1.92
N ASN A 62 18.05 -45.14 -0.76
CA ASN A 62 16.98 -45.90 -0.13
C ASN A 62 15.99 -44.93 0.53
N TYR A 63 15.12 -44.32 -0.28
CA TYR A 63 14.07 -43.43 0.23
C TYR A 63 13.01 -44.25 0.99
N PRO A 64 12.51 -43.77 2.14
CA PRO A 64 11.38 -44.41 2.79
C PRO A 64 10.17 -44.43 1.85
N GLY A 65 9.35 -45.49 1.94
CA GLY A 65 8.14 -45.61 1.13
C GLY A 65 7.19 -44.43 1.34
N VAL A 66 6.62 -43.90 0.26
CA VAL A 66 5.67 -42.78 0.30
C VAL A 66 4.24 -43.33 0.45
N ILE A 67 3.48 -42.77 1.38
CA ILE A 67 2.05 -43.07 1.55
C ILE A 67 1.26 -41.82 1.15
N GLU A 68 0.43 -41.95 0.12
CA GLU A 68 -0.42 -40.87 -0.35
C GLU A 68 -1.73 -40.82 0.48
N SER A 69 -2.02 -39.68 1.12
CA SER A 69 -3.27 -39.47 1.86
C SER A 69 -3.95 -38.17 1.41
N THR A 70 -5.25 -38.25 1.10
CA THR A 70 -6.06 -37.11 0.65
C THR A 70 -6.70 -36.35 1.82
N LYS A 71 -6.83 -36.95 3.01
CA LYS A 71 -7.58 -36.38 4.15
C LYS A 71 -6.94 -35.12 4.72
N GLU A 72 -5.61 -35.04 4.69
CA GLU A 72 -4.82 -33.93 5.20
C GLU A 72 -4.76 -32.76 4.20
N TYR A 73 -5.16 -32.97 2.93
CA TYR A 73 -5.12 -31.93 1.90
C TYR A 73 -6.04 -30.74 2.22
N LYS A 74 -7.08 -30.93 3.04
CA LYS A 74 -7.92 -29.84 3.58
C LYS A 74 -7.13 -28.72 4.29
N PHE A 75 -5.94 -29.04 4.83
CA PHE A 75 -5.07 -28.04 5.45
C PHE A 75 -4.33 -27.21 4.40
N VAL A 76 -4.01 -27.81 3.26
CA VAL A 76 -3.44 -27.11 2.10
C VAL A 76 -4.47 -26.16 1.50
N GLU A 77 -5.73 -26.58 1.39
CA GLU A 77 -6.82 -25.72 0.87
C GLU A 77 -7.00 -24.43 1.68
N ARG A 78 -6.83 -24.46 3.00
CA ARG A 78 -6.91 -23.27 3.87
C ARG A 78 -5.77 -22.27 3.65
N LEU A 79 -4.66 -22.71 3.08
CA LEU A 79 -3.50 -21.87 2.79
C LEU A 79 -3.63 -21.18 1.42
N ILE A 80 -4.56 -21.62 0.57
CA ILE A 80 -4.79 -21.01 -0.73
C ILE A 80 -5.59 -19.71 -0.52
N PRO A 81 -5.05 -18.55 -0.90
CA PRO A 81 -5.76 -17.28 -0.72
C PRO A 81 -6.95 -17.18 -1.69
N PRO A 82 -8.08 -16.58 -1.28
CA PRO A 82 -9.20 -16.36 -2.17
C PRO A 82 -8.85 -15.32 -3.25
N THR A 83 -9.23 -15.59 -4.50
CA THR A 83 -8.96 -14.68 -5.63
C THR A 83 -9.87 -13.44 -5.61
N ARG A 84 -11.10 -13.59 -5.13
CA ARG A 84 -12.10 -12.52 -5.06
C ARG A 84 -12.27 -12.06 -3.62
N ILE A 85 -12.52 -10.77 -3.44
CA ILE A 85 -12.82 -10.22 -2.11
C ILE A 85 -14.20 -10.71 -1.69
N PRO A 86 -14.33 -11.25 -0.46
CA PRO A 86 -15.62 -11.67 0.07
C PRO A 86 -16.51 -10.45 0.32
N GLN A 87 -17.82 -10.64 0.15
CA GLN A 87 -18.79 -9.64 0.56
C GLN A 87 -18.78 -9.52 2.09
N PRO A 88 -19.02 -8.32 2.66
CA PRO A 88 -19.10 -8.14 4.10
C PRO A 88 -20.23 -9.00 4.69
N PRO A 89 -20.02 -9.62 5.86
CA PRO A 89 -21.10 -10.30 6.56
C PRO A 89 -22.18 -9.30 7.00
N GLN A 90 -23.43 -9.77 7.03
CA GLN A 90 -24.53 -9.00 7.60
C GLN A 90 -24.43 -9.03 9.13
N HIS A 91 -24.61 -7.88 9.75
CA HIS A 91 -24.57 -7.71 11.21
C HIS A 91 -25.92 -7.17 11.69
N ASP A 92 -26.32 -7.52 12.91
CA ASP A 92 -27.59 -7.07 13.50
C ASP A 92 -27.56 -5.58 13.88
N HIS A 93 -26.38 -5.08 14.26
CA HIS A 93 -26.18 -3.71 14.72
C HIS A 93 -25.10 -3.00 13.90
N TYR A 94 -25.42 -1.77 13.50
CA TYR A 94 -24.50 -0.85 12.83
C TYR A 94 -24.40 0.48 13.60
N PRO A 95 -23.24 1.16 13.59
CA PRO A 95 -21.98 0.73 12.99
C PRO A 95 -21.36 -0.47 13.72
N THR A 96 -20.52 -1.23 13.02
CA THR A 96 -19.72 -2.28 13.66
C THR A 96 -18.74 -1.66 14.67
N PRO A 97 -18.16 -2.44 15.61
CA PRO A 97 -17.16 -1.91 16.54
C PRO A 97 -15.94 -1.25 15.86
N SER A 98 -15.67 -1.60 14.59
CA SER A 98 -14.64 -0.96 13.77
C SER A 98 -15.06 0.37 13.13
N GLY A 99 -16.30 0.82 13.34
CA GLY A 99 -16.87 2.01 12.71
C GLY A 99 -17.36 1.81 11.28
N TRP A 100 -17.44 0.56 10.79
CA TRP A 100 -17.93 0.28 9.43
C TRP A 100 -19.45 0.23 9.38
N LYS A 101 -20.02 0.83 8.33
CA LYS A 101 -21.44 0.82 8.02
C LYS A 101 -21.64 0.52 6.52
N PRO A 102 -22.55 -0.40 6.15
CA PRO A 102 -22.89 -0.66 4.76
C PRO A 102 -23.55 0.59 4.13
N PRO A 103 -23.51 0.71 2.79
CA PRO A 103 -24.32 1.72 2.09
C PRO A 103 -25.82 1.49 2.35
N GLN A 104 -26.61 2.55 2.22
CA GLN A 104 -28.06 2.45 2.37
C GLN A 104 -28.69 1.90 1.09
N ASP A 105 -29.61 0.95 1.26
CA ASP A 105 -30.46 0.41 0.19
C ASP A 105 -31.92 0.82 0.48
N PRO A 106 -32.63 1.52 -0.44
CA PRO A 106 -32.20 1.98 -1.75
C PRO A 106 -31.19 3.16 -1.70
N PRO A 107 -30.43 3.40 -2.78
CA PRO A 107 -29.56 4.57 -2.88
C PRO A 107 -30.32 5.88 -2.69
N PRO A 108 -29.67 6.92 -2.14
CA PRO A 108 -30.31 8.21 -1.97
C PRO A 108 -30.63 8.85 -3.33
N ASP A 109 -31.79 9.50 -3.43
CA ASP A 109 -32.23 10.23 -4.62
C ASP A 109 -31.51 11.59 -4.71
N LEU A 110 -30.22 11.53 -5.05
CA LEU A 110 -29.33 12.67 -5.19
C LEU A 110 -28.75 12.72 -6.61
N PRO A 111 -28.42 13.92 -7.12
CA PRO A 111 -27.88 14.06 -8.47
C PRO A 111 -26.46 13.48 -8.61
N TYR A 112 -25.82 13.11 -7.50
CA TYR A 112 -24.52 12.45 -7.45
C TYR A 112 -24.56 11.23 -6.54
N TYR A 113 -23.62 10.32 -6.76
CA TYR A 113 -23.45 9.11 -5.98
C TYR A 113 -21.97 8.83 -5.73
N VAL A 114 -21.60 8.49 -4.49
CA VAL A 114 -20.21 8.15 -4.15
C VAL A 114 -20.10 6.64 -3.96
N ARG A 115 -19.33 5.98 -4.83
CA ARG A 115 -19.18 4.52 -4.78
C ARG A 115 -18.19 4.09 -3.71
N ARG A 116 -18.55 3.01 -2.99
CA ARG A 116 -17.61 2.32 -2.09
C ARG A 116 -16.37 1.78 -2.84
N SER A 117 -15.27 1.70 -2.10
CA SER A 117 -14.02 1.10 -2.55
C SER A 117 -14.16 -0.41 -2.76
N ARG A 118 -13.13 -1.02 -3.36
CA ARG A 118 -13.06 -2.48 -3.52
C ARG A 118 -13.15 -3.23 -2.17
N MET A 119 -12.75 -2.57 -1.08
CA MET A 119 -12.78 -3.08 0.30
C MET A 119 -14.00 -2.57 1.08
N HIS A 120 -15.07 -2.15 0.39
CA HIS A 120 -16.33 -1.66 0.98
C HIS A 120 -16.21 -0.40 1.88
N ASN A 121 -15.07 0.30 1.83
CA ASN A 121 -14.83 1.55 2.56
C ASN A 121 -15.16 2.79 1.71
N ILE A 122 -15.40 3.92 2.38
CA ILE A 122 -15.63 5.23 1.74
C ILE A 122 -14.33 5.74 1.07
N PRO A 123 -14.39 6.22 -0.19
CA PRO A 123 -13.21 6.61 -0.97
C PRO A 123 -12.72 8.03 -0.65
N VAL A 124 -12.51 8.33 0.64
CA VAL A 124 -11.96 9.60 1.13
C VAL A 124 -10.56 9.36 1.69
N TYR A 125 -9.58 10.07 1.14
CA TYR A 125 -8.16 9.86 1.46
C TYR A 125 -7.45 11.18 1.75
N ALA A 126 -6.69 11.22 2.85
CA ALA A 126 -5.73 12.27 3.10
C ALA A 126 -4.45 12.03 2.26
N ASN A 127 -3.90 13.09 1.70
CA ASN A 127 -2.67 13.09 0.93
C ASN A 127 -1.78 14.26 1.38
N ILE A 128 -0.49 13.99 1.55
CA ILE A 128 0.53 14.98 1.87
C ILE A 128 1.48 15.07 0.67
N THR A 129 1.48 16.19 -0.02
CA THR A 129 2.41 16.48 -1.11
C THR A 129 3.53 17.40 -0.63
N HIS A 130 4.77 17.19 -1.09
CA HIS A 130 5.95 18.02 -0.77
C HIS A 130 6.16 18.25 0.74
N GLY A 131 5.73 17.31 1.59
CA GLY A 131 5.88 17.36 3.05
C GLY A 131 4.91 18.28 3.79
N SER A 132 4.44 19.37 3.18
CA SER A 132 3.61 20.39 3.86
C SER A 132 2.21 20.54 3.29
N ARG A 133 1.99 20.18 2.02
CA ARG A 133 0.70 20.38 1.35
C ARG A 133 -0.26 19.26 1.72
N LYS A 134 -1.16 19.54 2.64
CA LYS A 134 -2.22 18.65 3.09
C LYS A 134 -3.44 18.78 2.18
N ILE A 135 -3.92 17.66 1.65
CA ILE A 135 -5.06 17.60 0.72
C ILE A 135 -5.92 16.42 1.15
N THR A 136 -7.24 16.58 1.09
CA THR A 136 -8.19 15.47 1.19
C THR A 136 -8.82 15.24 -0.18
N ILE A 137 -8.84 14.00 -0.63
CA ILE A 137 -9.29 13.62 -1.97
C ILE A 137 -10.50 12.68 -1.81
N ILE A 138 -11.61 13.09 -2.41
CA ILE A 138 -12.80 12.26 -2.60
C ILE A 138 -12.72 11.65 -4.01
N ARG A 139 -12.86 10.34 -4.12
CA ARG A 139 -12.79 9.62 -5.41
C ARG A 139 -14.08 8.86 -5.69
N LYS A 140 -14.21 8.35 -6.92
CA LYS A 140 -15.33 7.48 -7.35
C LYS A 140 -16.69 8.16 -7.22
N ILE A 141 -16.73 9.44 -7.58
CA ILE A 141 -17.98 10.20 -7.66
C ILE A 141 -18.64 9.86 -9.00
N GLU A 142 -19.95 9.70 -9.01
CA GLU A 142 -20.76 9.51 -10.20
C GLU A 142 -21.87 10.57 -10.21
N GLY A 143 -22.35 10.97 -11.38
CA GLY A 143 -23.36 12.03 -11.52
C GLY A 143 -22.78 13.43 -11.46
N ASP A 144 -23.54 14.39 -10.92
CA ASP A 144 -23.19 15.81 -10.88
C ASP A 144 -22.16 16.13 -9.78
N ILE A 145 -20.90 16.22 -10.21
CA ILE A 145 -19.77 16.50 -9.31
C ILE A 145 -19.83 17.94 -8.75
N TRP A 146 -20.45 18.89 -9.47
CA TRP A 146 -20.55 20.28 -9.03
C TRP A 146 -21.55 20.43 -7.88
N ALA A 147 -22.64 19.66 -7.91
CA ALA A 147 -23.58 19.58 -6.79
C ALA A 147 -22.88 19.07 -5.52
N LEU A 148 -22.09 17.99 -5.62
CA LEU A 148 -21.32 17.48 -4.48
C LEU A 148 -20.28 18.51 -3.99
N GLU A 149 -19.58 19.18 -4.91
CA GLU A 149 -18.58 20.20 -4.56
C GLU A 149 -19.20 21.35 -3.76
N LYS A 150 -20.37 21.82 -4.17
CA LYS A 150 -21.11 22.88 -3.47
C LYS A 150 -21.48 22.45 -2.05
N GLU A 151 -22.05 21.26 -1.89
CA GLU A 151 -22.43 20.76 -0.55
C GLU A 151 -21.21 20.53 0.36
N VAL A 152 -20.10 20.06 -0.20
CA VAL A 152 -18.85 19.89 0.54
C VAL A 152 -18.28 21.24 0.99
N LYS A 153 -18.40 22.29 0.16
CA LYS A 153 -18.03 23.66 0.57
C LYS A 153 -18.87 24.12 1.75
N GLU A 154 -20.19 23.97 1.65
CA GLU A 154 -21.14 24.35 2.70
C GLU A 154 -20.88 23.60 4.02
N PHE A 155 -20.48 22.32 3.95
CA PHE A 155 -20.12 21.52 5.13
C PHE A 155 -18.81 21.97 5.79
N ILE A 156 -17.80 22.35 5.00
CA ILE A 156 -16.44 22.65 5.50
C ILE A 156 -16.29 24.13 5.91
N GLU A 157 -17.02 25.05 5.28
CA GLU A 157 -17.02 26.48 5.63
C GLU A 157 -17.14 26.78 7.13
N PRO A 158 -18.09 26.19 7.88
CA PRO A 158 -18.20 26.44 9.33
C PRO A 158 -17.01 25.89 10.13
N LEU A 159 -16.34 24.84 9.65
CA LEU A 159 -15.17 24.25 10.33
C LEU A 159 -13.92 25.12 10.15
N LEU A 160 -13.77 25.74 8.98
CA LEU A 160 -12.61 26.56 8.62
C LEU A 160 -12.79 28.05 8.93
N GLY A 161 -14.02 28.54 9.02
CA GLY A 161 -14.36 29.97 9.07
C GLY A 161 -14.04 30.72 7.76
N ARG A 162 -13.80 30.00 6.67
CA ARG A 162 -13.52 30.53 5.32
C ARG A 162 -13.91 29.52 4.26
N THR A 163 -14.10 30.01 3.04
CA THR A 163 -14.36 29.15 1.87
C THR A 163 -13.17 28.21 1.62
N PRO A 164 -13.39 26.88 1.57
CA PRO A 164 -12.33 25.93 1.31
C PRO A 164 -11.87 26.03 -0.16
N LEU A 165 -10.56 25.88 -0.36
CA LEU A 165 -10.02 25.77 -1.72
C LEU A 165 -10.23 24.34 -2.23
N THR A 166 -11.13 24.20 -3.19
CA THR A 166 -11.47 22.94 -3.85
C THR A 166 -10.95 22.92 -5.28
N GLN A 167 -10.65 21.74 -5.78
CA GLN A 167 -10.32 21.47 -7.17
C GLN A 167 -11.17 20.29 -7.63
N VAL A 168 -12.00 20.51 -8.63
CA VAL A 168 -12.81 19.48 -9.28
C VAL A 168 -12.04 18.89 -10.46
N ASN A 169 -12.08 17.57 -10.59
CA ASN A 169 -11.61 16.86 -11.76
C ASN A 169 -12.72 15.93 -12.25
N GLU A 170 -13.39 16.35 -13.31
CA GLU A 170 -14.52 15.63 -13.90
C GLU A 170 -14.08 14.32 -14.54
N VAL A 171 -12.96 14.30 -15.26
CA VAL A 171 -12.47 13.12 -15.99
C VAL A 171 -12.11 11.98 -15.05
N ASN A 172 -11.44 12.30 -13.94
CA ASN A 172 -11.07 11.30 -12.92
C ASN A 172 -12.17 11.09 -11.86
N CYS A 173 -13.29 11.81 -11.99
CA CYS A 173 -14.38 11.86 -11.02
C CYS A 173 -13.91 12.00 -9.57
N SER A 174 -13.12 13.05 -9.31
CA SER A 174 -12.52 13.29 -8.00
C SER A 174 -12.53 14.75 -7.61
N ILE A 175 -12.71 15.02 -6.32
CA ILE A 175 -12.62 16.36 -5.73
C ILE A 175 -11.42 16.37 -4.78
N SER A 176 -10.55 17.37 -4.94
CA SER A 176 -9.42 17.61 -4.05
C SER A 176 -9.67 18.86 -3.23
N ILE A 177 -9.47 18.77 -1.92
CA ILE A 177 -9.78 19.81 -0.95
C ILE A 177 -8.52 20.13 -0.17
N LYS A 178 -8.17 21.41 -0.03
CA LYS A 178 -7.00 21.82 0.74
C LYS A 178 -7.25 21.69 2.24
N GLY A 179 -6.52 20.79 2.90
CA GLY A 179 -6.63 20.50 4.34
C GLY A 179 -6.80 19.02 4.65
N PHE A 180 -6.82 18.67 5.93
CA PHE A 180 -7.25 17.35 6.40
C PHE A 180 -8.67 17.46 6.93
N PHE A 181 -9.57 16.76 6.27
CA PHE A 181 -10.99 16.66 6.62
C PHE A 181 -11.48 15.23 6.41
N ASP A 182 -10.59 14.25 6.50
CA ASP A 182 -10.88 12.91 6.04
C ASP A 182 -11.84 12.17 6.96
N GLU A 183 -11.76 12.38 8.27
CA GLU A 183 -12.68 11.80 9.25
C GLU A 183 -14.06 12.44 9.16
N GLU A 184 -14.11 13.77 9.09
CA GLU A 184 -15.34 14.55 9.01
C GLU A 184 -16.10 14.25 7.72
N LEU A 185 -15.40 14.18 6.59
CA LEU A 185 -16.00 13.82 5.30
C LEU A 185 -16.42 12.35 5.24
N LYS A 186 -15.68 11.43 5.86
CA LYS A 186 -16.12 10.03 5.97
C LYS A 186 -17.43 9.95 6.74
N GLN A 187 -17.51 10.61 7.90
CA GLN A 187 -18.72 10.60 8.71
C GLN A 187 -19.90 11.22 7.96
N TRP A 188 -19.70 12.38 7.35
CA TRP A 188 -20.73 13.07 6.58
C TRP A 188 -21.26 12.22 5.40
N LEU A 189 -20.39 11.52 4.68
CA LEU A 189 -20.80 10.59 3.62
C LEU A 189 -21.53 9.35 4.17
N MET A 190 -21.12 8.84 5.34
CA MET A 190 -21.83 7.73 6.02
C MET A 190 -23.23 8.13 6.46
N ASP A 191 -23.40 9.36 6.90
CA ASP A 191 -24.68 9.90 7.38
C ASP A 191 -25.64 10.14 6.20
N LYS A 192 -25.12 10.52 5.03
CA LYS A 192 -25.88 10.58 3.78
C LYS A 192 -26.29 9.21 3.22
N GLY A 193 -25.67 8.13 3.69
CA GLY A 193 -26.01 6.76 3.27
C GLY A 193 -25.24 6.23 2.05
N PHE A 194 -24.13 6.87 1.67
CA PHE A 194 -23.25 6.38 0.58
C PHE A 194 -22.30 5.27 1.04
#